data_AF-A0A7S2Z6J7-F1
#
_entry.id   AF-A0A7S2Z6J7-F1
#
_cell.length_a   1.000
_cell.length_b   1.000
_cell.length_c   1.000
_cell.angle_alpha   90.00
_cell.angle_beta   90.00
_cell.angle_gamma   90.00
#
_symmetry.space_group_name_H-M   'P 1'
#
loop_
_entity.id
_entity.type
_entity.pdbx_description
1 polymer ?
#
loop_
_entity_poly.entity_id
_entity_poly.type
_entity_poly.pdbx_seq_one_letter_code
_entity_poly.pdbx_strand_id
1 'polypeptide(L)'
;GYKEKPGSKAYKHLTRMKNCSYMPPGGFIMWHTNRYDNTQASYRMYMYAVDVDGGSSFKYLSPEGELVEVPDFHGAVRLFSNTHVDAETGKQSYLWHTVAAPHAHRLSVGFEILPEHMVALID
;
A
#
# COMPACT_ATOMS: atom_id res chain seq x y z
N GLY A 1 12.30 16.09 -16.20
CA GLY A 1 13.26 15.69 -15.14
C GLY A 1 13.01 16.52 -13.90
N TYR A 2 12.94 15.91 -12.73
CA TYR A 2 12.53 16.55 -11.47
C TYR A 2 13.44 17.73 -11.10
N LYS A 3 12.84 18.84 -10.61
CA LYS A 3 13.54 20.10 -10.28
C LYS A 3 13.97 20.22 -8.81
N GLU A 4 13.66 19.23 -7.97
CA GLU A 4 13.96 19.30 -6.53
C GLU A 4 15.40 18.89 -6.22
N LYS A 5 16.07 19.66 -5.36
CA LYS A 5 17.45 19.37 -4.94
C LYS A 5 17.49 18.05 -4.15
N PRO A 6 18.37 17.10 -4.49
CA PRO A 6 18.63 15.92 -3.67
C PRO A 6 18.89 16.31 -2.21
N GLY A 7 18.17 15.70 -1.28
CA GLY A 7 18.27 15.98 0.16
C GLY A 7 17.34 17.09 0.71
N SER A 8 16.61 17.81 -0.14
CA SER A 8 15.60 18.79 0.31
C SER A 8 14.44 18.10 1.05
N LYS A 9 13.68 18.85 1.88
CA LYS A 9 12.48 18.33 2.54
C LYS A 9 11.45 17.80 1.52
N ALA A 10 11.24 18.52 0.42
CA ALA A 10 10.39 18.10 -0.68
C ALA A 10 10.89 16.81 -1.38
N TYR A 11 12.21 16.70 -1.61
CA TYR A 11 12.83 15.49 -2.13
C TYR A 11 12.65 14.30 -1.17
N LYS A 12 12.78 14.52 0.15
CA LYS A 12 12.55 13.51 1.18
C LYS A 12 11.08 13.04 1.28
N HIS A 13 10.13 13.90 0.94
CA HIS A 13 8.72 13.51 0.84
C HIS A 13 8.45 12.69 -0.43
N LEU A 14 9.13 13.00 -1.54
CA LEU A 14 9.07 12.21 -2.78
C LEU A 14 9.74 10.83 -2.66
N THR A 15 10.75 10.66 -1.80
CA THR A 15 11.40 9.35 -1.53
C THR A 15 10.51 8.32 -0.83
N ARG A 16 9.23 8.64 -0.55
CA ARG A 16 8.28 7.70 0.08
C ARG A 16 7.37 6.97 -0.90
N MET A 17 7.57 7.16 -2.21
CA MET A 17 7.07 6.21 -3.20
C MET A 17 7.79 4.88 -2.96
N LYS A 18 7.08 3.86 -2.49
CA LYS A 18 7.68 2.59 -2.10
C LYS A 18 7.61 1.53 -3.19
N ASN A 19 6.57 1.51 -4.01
CA ASN A 19 6.40 0.51 -5.07
C ASN A 19 5.83 1.15 -6.32
N CYS A 20 6.53 1.04 -7.46
CA CYS A 20 5.93 1.21 -8.78
C CYS A 20 5.98 -0.16 -9.46
N SER A 21 4.83 -0.80 -9.61
CA SER A 21 4.76 -2.18 -10.09
C SER A 21 3.75 -2.34 -11.20
N TYR A 22 4.16 -3.08 -12.22
CA TYR A 22 3.30 -3.56 -13.28
C TYR A 22 3.19 -5.09 -13.17
N MET A 23 1.98 -5.61 -13.31
CA MET A 23 1.67 -7.03 -13.33
C MET A 23 0.85 -7.33 -14.60
N PRO A 24 1.30 -8.24 -15.48
CA PRO A 24 0.45 -8.76 -16.54
C PRO A 24 -0.63 -9.71 -15.97
N PRO A 25 -1.63 -10.11 -16.78
CA PRO A 25 -2.55 -11.18 -16.42
C PRO A 25 -1.81 -12.45 -15.96
N GLY A 26 -2.28 -13.04 -14.87
CA GLY A 26 -1.62 -14.13 -14.14
C GLY A 26 -0.52 -13.69 -13.18
N GLY A 27 -0.15 -12.41 -13.17
CA GLY A 27 0.84 -11.85 -12.26
C GLY A 27 0.35 -11.79 -10.81
N PHE A 28 1.27 -11.96 -9.87
CA PHE A 28 0.96 -11.87 -8.44
C PHE A 28 2.19 -11.44 -7.62
N ILE A 29 1.92 -10.97 -6.41
CA ILE A 29 2.92 -10.83 -5.34
C ILE A 29 2.54 -11.84 -4.27
N MET A 30 3.47 -12.72 -3.89
CA MET A 30 3.26 -13.71 -2.82
C MET A 30 2.83 -13.05 -1.51
N TRP A 31 2.20 -13.83 -0.64
CA TRP A 31 1.87 -13.40 0.71
C TRP A 31 3.09 -12.83 1.44
N HIS A 32 2.94 -11.62 1.97
CA HIS A 32 3.98 -10.92 2.69
C HIS A 32 3.39 -9.95 3.72
N THR A 33 4.27 -9.39 4.54
CA THR A 33 3.99 -8.20 5.35
C THR A 33 4.99 -7.13 4.92
N ASN A 34 4.66 -5.85 5.08
CA ASN A 34 5.66 -4.80 4.85
C ASN A 34 6.43 -4.46 6.14
N ARG A 35 6.64 -5.42 7.05
CA ARG A 35 7.29 -5.19 8.36
C ARG A 35 8.65 -4.49 8.23
N TYR A 36 9.47 -4.90 7.27
CA TYR A 36 10.85 -4.43 7.12
C TYR A 36 10.98 -3.17 6.27
N ASP A 37 9.95 -2.81 5.52
CA ASP A 37 9.97 -1.62 4.66
C ASP A 37 9.51 -0.34 5.37
N ASN A 38 9.02 -0.48 6.60
CA ASN A 38 8.04 0.43 7.18
C ASN A 38 8.43 0.85 8.62
N THR A 39 9.58 1.53 8.75
CA THR A 39 10.16 1.85 10.06
C THR A 39 9.46 2.99 10.81
N GLN A 40 8.58 3.76 10.15
CA GLN A 40 7.97 4.98 10.74
C GLN A 40 6.52 5.28 10.31
N ALA A 41 5.93 4.54 9.38
CA ALA A 41 4.60 4.85 8.82
C ALA A 41 3.60 3.74 9.12
N SER A 42 2.45 4.03 9.74
CA SER A 42 1.41 3.01 9.96
C SER A 42 0.55 2.77 8.72
N TYR A 43 0.45 3.75 7.83
CA TYR A 43 -0.48 3.73 6.70
C TYR A 43 0.24 3.66 5.35
N ARG A 44 -0.35 2.92 4.42
CA ARG A 44 0.04 2.90 3.01
C ARG A 44 -1.13 3.28 2.12
N MET A 45 -0.80 4.05 1.09
CA MET A 45 -1.72 4.42 0.03
C MET A 45 -1.21 3.84 -1.28
N TYR A 46 -2.10 3.24 -2.06
CA TYR A 46 -1.82 2.83 -3.43
C TYR A 46 -2.82 3.43 -4.39
N MET A 47 -2.32 3.85 -5.54
CA MET A 47 -3.12 4.25 -6.70
C MET A 47 -3.02 3.16 -7.75
N TYR A 48 -4.14 2.83 -8.39
CA TYR A 48 -4.23 1.75 -9.37
C TYR A 48 -4.65 2.24 -10.74
N ALA A 49 -4.04 1.64 -11.76
CA ALA A 49 -4.57 1.62 -13.11
C ALA A 49 -4.67 0.15 -13.54
N VAL A 50 -5.89 -0.31 -13.76
CA VAL A 50 -6.18 -1.63 -14.33
C VAL A 50 -6.90 -1.44 -15.66
N ASP A 51 -6.75 -2.39 -16.57
CA ASP A 51 -7.47 -2.44 -17.85
C ASP A 51 -8.83 -3.15 -17.74
N VAL A 52 -8.95 -4.09 -16.80
CA VAL A 52 -10.19 -4.81 -16.48
C VAL A 52 -10.53 -4.61 -15.00
N ASP A 53 -11.60 -3.87 -14.74
CA ASP A 53 -12.14 -3.66 -13.41
C ASP A 53 -12.50 -4.99 -12.74
N GLY A 54 -12.02 -5.19 -11.51
CA GLY A 54 -12.14 -6.45 -10.78
C GLY A 54 -11.30 -7.61 -11.31
N GLY A 55 -10.53 -7.43 -12.41
CA GLY A 55 -9.60 -8.43 -12.94
C GLY A 55 -8.31 -8.57 -12.14
N SER A 56 -8.14 -7.74 -11.11
CA SER A 56 -7.14 -7.86 -10.05
C SER A 56 -7.76 -7.58 -8.69
N SER A 57 -7.13 -8.09 -7.64
CA SER A 57 -7.59 -7.96 -6.27
C SER A 57 -6.42 -7.86 -5.30
N PHE A 58 -6.59 -7.03 -4.28
CA PHE A 58 -5.82 -7.09 -3.04
C PHE A 58 -6.50 -8.06 -2.08
N LYS A 59 -5.74 -8.98 -1.49
CA LYS A 59 -6.25 -9.90 -0.48
C LYS A 59 -5.46 -9.77 0.81
N TYR A 60 -6.13 -9.83 1.94
CA TYR A 60 -5.50 -9.74 3.25
C TYR A 60 -6.19 -10.64 4.27
N LEU A 61 -5.50 -10.94 5.37
CA LEU A 61 -6.09 -11.61 6.52
C LEU A 61 -6.59 -10.56 7.51
N SER A 62 -7.86 -10.64 7.89
CA SER A 62 -8.43 -9.81 8.96
C SER A 62 -7.78 -10.16 10.31
N PRO A 63 -7.90 -9.29 11.33
CA PRO A 63 -7.48 -9.63 12.70
C PRO A 63 -8.11 -10.92 13.24
N GLU A 64 -9.32 -11.25 12.79
CA GLU A 64 -10.06 -12.46 13.13
C GLU A 64 -9.59 -13.70 12.34
N GLY A 65 -8.67 -13.50 11.39
CA GLY A 65 -8.11 -14.57 10.55
C GLY A 65 -8.90 -14.86 9.28
N GLU A 66 -9.88 -14.03 8.93
CA GLU A 66 -10.69 -14.20 7.72
C GLU A 66 -9.95 -13.68 6.48
N LEU A 67 -10.04 -14.42 5.37
CA LEU A 67 -9.52 -13.94 4.10
C LEU A 67 -10.48 -12.92 3.51
N VAL A 68 -10.03 -11.68 3.42
CA VAL A 68 -10.76 -10.61 2.76
C VAL A 68 -10.16 -10.35 1.39
N GLU A 69 -11.01 -10.35 0.37
CA GLU A 69 -10.66 -10.02 -1.00
C GLU A 69 -11.35 -8.73 -1.41
N VAL A 70 -10.57 -7.80 -1.95
CA VAL A 70 -11.06 -6.49 -2.36
C VAL A 70 -10.63 -6.24 -3.80
N PRO A 71 -11.57 -6.22 -4.75
CA PRO A 71 -11.27 -5.96 -6.16
C PRO A 71 -10.60 -4.61 -6.38
N ASP A 72 -9.68 -4.54 -7.34
CA ASP A 72 -9.07 -3.30 -7.82
C ASP A 72 -9.86 -2.77 -9.03
N PHE A 73 -9.99 -1.45 -9.13
CA PHE A 73 -10.68 -0.75 -10.21
C PHE A 73 -9.79 0.37 -10.76
N HIS A 74 -10.00 0.75 -12.01
CA HIS A 74 -9.20 1.81 -12.62
C HIS A 74 -9.40 3.14 -11.89
N GLY A 75 -8.31 3.79 -11.50
CA GLY A 75 -8.35 5.04 -10.75
C GLY A 75 -8.65 4.88 -9.26
N ALA A 76 -8.84 3.64 -8.76
CA ALA A 76 -9.06 3.41 -7.35
C ALA A 76 -7.81 3.81 -6.53
N VAL A 77 -8.09 4.38 -5.36
CA VAL A 77 -7.09 4.68 -4.33
C VAL A 77 -7.42 3.84 -3.12
N ARG A 78 -6.43 3.09 -2.63
CA ARG A 78 -6.59 2.26 -1.43
C ARG A 78 -5.68 2.75 -0.33
N LEU A 79 -6.28 3.02 0.82
CA LEU A 79 -5.60 3.32 2.06
C LEU A 79 -5.77 2.11 2.99
N PHE A 80 -4.69 1.64 3.60
CA PHE A 80 -4.76 0.61 4.64
C PHE A 80 -3.68 0.81 5.69
N SER A 81 -3.97 0.34 6.91
CA SER A 81 -2.96 0.23 7.95
C SER A 81 -2.15 -1.04 7.74
N ASN A 82 -0.83 -0.89 7.71
CA ASN A 82 0.09 -2.02 7.56
C ASN A 82 0.59 -2.54 8.93
N THR A 83 0.49 -1.72 9.97
CA THR A 83 0.87 -2.07 11.34
C THR A 83 -0.30 -1.79 12.27
N HIS A 84 -0.66 -2.77 13.10
CA HIS A 84 -1.64 -2.61 14.16
C HIS A 84 -0.92 -2.74 15.50
N VAL A 85 -1.26 -1.86 16.44
CA VAL A 85 -0.76 -1.93 17.82
C VAL A 85 -1.97 -2.21 18.70
N ASP A 86 -1.92 -3.35 19.38
CA ASP A 86 -2.92 -3.71 20.36
C ASP A 86 -2.85 -2.72 21.54
N ALA A 87 -3.97 -2.08 21.87
CA ALA A 87 -4.01 -0.99 22.84
C ALA A 87 -3.81 -1.47 24.28
N GLU A 88 -4.15 -2.72 24.59
CA GLU A 88 -4.08 -3.28 25.94
C GLU A 88 -2.70 -3.88 26.24
N THR A 89 -2.14 -4.60 25.26
CA THR A 89 -0.90 -5.35 25.39
C THR A 89 0.31 -4.64 24.80
N GLY A 90 0.10 -3.60 23.97
CA GLY A 90 1.15 -2.91 23.21
C GLY A 90 1.78 -3.77 22.11
N LYS A 91 1.27 -4.98 21.86
CA LYS A 91 1.84 -5.90 20.87
C LYS A 91 1.57 -5.40 19.47
N GLN A 92 2.62 -5.39 18.65
CA GLN A 92 2.51 -5.04 17.23
C GLN A 92 2.20 -6.27 16.38
N SER A 93 1.24 -6.14 15.48
CA SER A 93 0.96 -7.06 14.39
C SER A 93 1.05 -6.35 13.04
N TYR A 94 1.28 -7.12 11.98
CA TYR A 94 1.45 -6.60 10.63
C TYR A 94 0.41 -7.22 9.72
N LEU A 95 -0.14 -6.42 8.81
CA LEU A 95 -1.14 -6.89 7.86
C LEU A 95 -0.47 -7.86 6.88
N TRP A 96 -0.87 -9.15 6.95
CA TRP A 96 -0.53 -10.12 5.91
C TRP A 96 -1.41 -9.88 4.70
N HIS A 97 -0.79 -9.75 3.53
CA HIS A 97 -1.50 -9.49 2.29
C HIS A 97 -0.78 -10.03 1.06
N THR A 98 -1.53 -10.11 -0.03
CA THR A 98 -1.09 -10.50 -1.37
C THR A 98 -1.85 -9.68 -2.40
N VAL A 99 -1.33 -9.63 -3.62
CA VAL A 99 -2.02 -9.09 -4.78
C VAL A 99 -1.96 -10.12 -5.87
N ALA A 100 -3.08 -10.34 -6.54
CA ALA A 100 -3.15 -11.16 -7.75
C ALA A 100 -3.90 -10.41 -8.84
N ALA A 101 -3.37 -10.47 -10.06
CA ALA A 101 -3.98 -9.93 -11.27
C ALA A 101 -4.29 -11.08 -12.24
N PRO A 102 -5.26 -11.97 -11.92
CA PRO A 102 -5.52 -13.15 -12.74
C PRO A 102 -5.94 -12.80 -14.17
N HIS A 103 -6.63 -11.68 -14.37
CA HIS A 103 -7.27 -11.34 -15.65
C HIS A 103 -7.00 -9.90 -16.12
N ALA A 104 -6.19 -9.12 -15.39
CA ALA A 104 -5.93 -7.72 -15.71
C ALA A 104 -4.44 -7.42 -15.87
N HIS A 105 -4.13 -6.48 -16.74
CA HIS A 105 -2.91 -5.68 -16.67
C HIS A 105 -3.07 -4.66 -15.55
N ARG A 106 -2.26 -4.79 -14.50
CA ARG A 106 -2.31 -3.92 -13.32
C ARG A 106 -1.04 -3.11 -13.18
N LEU A 107 -1.17 -1.80 -13.20
CA LEU A 107 -0.15 -0.87 -12.73
C LEU A 107 -0.54 -0.32 -11.35
N SER A 108 0.42 -0.22 -10.44
CA SER A 108 0.19 0.41 -9.15
C SER A 108 1.37 1.23 -8.69
N VAL A 109 1.07 2.35 -8.02
CA VAL A 109 2.06 3.19 -7.35
C VAL A 109 1.68 3.30 -5.87
N GLY A 110 2.61 2.92 -5.00
CA GLY A 110 2.43 2.90 -3.55
C GLY A 110 3.24 3.98 -2.85
N PHE A 111 2.65 4.54 -1.80
CA PHE A 111 3.21 5.59 -0.96
C PHE A 111 3.07 5.22 0.52
N GLU A 112 4.06 5.59 1.33
CA GLU A 112 3.91 5.62 2.78
C GLU A 112 3.37 6.96 3.24
N ILE A 113 2.34 6.91 4.08
CA ILE A 113 1.76 8.08 4.71
C ILE A 113 2.31 8.16 6.13
N LEU A 114 3.05 9.23 6.39
CA LEU A 114 3.56 9.51 7.72
C LEU A 114 2.48 10.04 8.66
N PRO A 115 2.63 9.81 9.97
CA PRO A 115 1.80 10.49 10.97
C PRO A 115 1.78 12.01 10.78
N GLU A 116 2.92 12.65 10.49
CA GLU A 116 2.98 14.10 10.26
C GLU A 116 2.22 14.57 9.01
N HIS A 117 1.99 13.70 8.02
CA HIS A 117 1.19 14.03 6.84
C HIS A 117 -0.31 13.97 7.12
N MET A 118 -0.73 13.11 8.06
CA MET A 118 -2.12 12.99 8.48
C MET A 118 -2.55 14.19 9.33
N VAL A 119 -1.69 14.63 10.25
CA VAL A 119 -1.98 15.79 11.12
C VAL A 119 -2.17 17.07 10.29
N ALA A 120 -1.33 17.29 9.28
CA ALA A 120 -1.42 18.46 8.40
C ALA A 120 -2.68 18.53 7.52
N LEU A 121 -3.51 17.46 7.47
CA LEU A 121 -4.79 17.45 6.75
C LEU A 121 -5.99 17.74 7.67
N ILE A 122 -5.78 17.68 8.99
CA ILE A 122 -6.82 17.88 10.01
C ILE A 122 -6.77 19.32 10.57
N ASP A 123 -5.61 19.98 10.47
CA ASP A 123 -5.44 21.43 10.66
C ASP A 123 -5.83 22.24 9.41
#